data_AF-A0A831NX23-F1
#
_entry.id   AF-A0A831NX23-F1
#
_cell.length_a   1.000
_cell.length_b   1.000
_cell.length_c   1.000
_cell.angle_alpha   90.00
_cell.angle_beta   90.00
_cell.angle_gamma   90.00
#
_symmetry.space_group_name_H-M   'P 1'
#
loop_
_entity.id
_entity.type
_entity.pdbx_description
1 polymer ?
#
loop_
_entity_poly.entity_id
_entity_poly.type
_entity_poly.pdbx_seq_one_letter_code
_entity_poly.pdbx_strand_id
1 'polypeptide(L)'
;KKPYGFINAAGMRSPGFTSAPAIALEIVKILNEFYKIELIKKNKWNAIRRSIPKFRNLNDDQRNELIRKDPNYGVIVCKHILVSKAEIIHAIRRIDMIGARITIRGIKYRTRASMGTCQGSFCIPLIAKIISEYKGIDIHKVRFGSGSSEIGIGPIYTLVEKGGSNGSRT
;
A
#
# COMPACT_ATOMS: atom_id res chain seq x y z
N LYS A 1 1.43 19.22 -31.75
CA LYS A 1 1.47 20.54 -31.03
C LYS A 1 2.51 20.44 -29.92
N LYS A 2 3.40 21.43 -29.75
CA LYS A 2 4.28 21.49 -28.57
C LYS A 2 3.42 21.80 -27.33
N PRO A 3 3.57 21.08 -26.21
CA PRO A 3 2.81 21.37 -25.01
C PRO A 3 3.27 22.72 -24.41
N TYR A 4 2.33 23.63 -24.19
CA TYR A 4 2.55 24.89 -23.48
C TYR A 4 2.19 24.70 -22.00
N GLY A 5 3.00 25.23 -21.08
CA GLY A 5 2.75 25.08 -19.63
C GLY A 5 3.28 23.79 -19.00
N PHE A 6 4.00 22.95 -19.75
CA PHE A 6 4.53 21.69 -19.23
C PHE A 6 5.92 21.88 -18.61
N ILE A 7 6.05 21.59 -17.31
CA ILE A 7 7.30 21.69 -16.56
C ILE A 7 7.81 20.28 -16.24
N ASN A 8 9.02 19.96 -16.69
CA ASN A 8 9.70 18.70 -16.38
C ASN A 8 10.74 18.91 -15.27
N ALA A 9 10.44 18.42 -14.06
CA ALA A 9 11.46 18.21 -13.02
C ALA A 9 12.00 16.78 -13.14
N ALA A 10 13.00 16.58 -14.00
CA ALA A 10 13.54 15.28 -14.37
C ALA A 10 15.07 15.19 -14.13
N GLY A 11 15.67 14.02 -14.42
CA GLY A 11 17.12 13.80 -14.27
C GLY A 11 17.59 13.52 -12.84
N MET A 12 16.64 13.26 -11.93
CA MET A 12 16.92 13.03 -10.51
C MET A 12 17.24 11.55 -10.27
N ARG A 13 18.38 11.26 -9.60
CA ARG A 13 18.69 9.92 -9.06
C ARG A 13 18.37 9.86 -7.57
N SER A 14 19.26 9.28 -6.76
CA SER A 14 19.12 9.16 -5.30
C SER A 14 18.77 10.47 -4.55
N PRO A 15 19.25 11.68 -4.91
CA PRO A 15 18.92 12.87 -4.13
C PRO A 15 17.49 13.39 -4.36
N GLY A 16 16.70 12.78 -5.26
CA GLY A 16 15.40 13.32 -5.64
C GLY A 16 14.41 13.47 -4.48
N PHE A 17 14.50 12.62 -3.44
CA PHE A 17 13.65 12.74 -2.26
C PHE A 17 14.15 13.82 -1.28
N THR A 18 15.46 13.96 -1.11
CA THR A 18 16.04 14.96 -0.20
C THR A 18 15.96 16.37 -0.78
N SER A 19 16.08 16.52 -2.11
CA SER A 19 15.96 17.81 -2.79
C SER A 19 14.53 18.19 -3.18
N ALA A 20 13.52 17.34 -2.93
CA ALA A 20 12.14 17.59 -3.31
C ALA A 20 11.59 18.96 -2.84
N PRO A 21 11.86 19.43 -1.59
CA PRO A 21 11.41 20.76 -1.17
C PRO A 21 12.04 21.90 -1.97
N ALA A 22 13.34 21.83 -2.27
CA ALA A 22 14.05 22.85 -3.05
C ALA A 22 13.54 22.89 -4.50
N ILE A 23 13.30 21.73 -5.10
CA ILE A 23 12.72 21.62 -6.44
C ILE A 23 11.31 22.20 -6.48
N ALA A 24 10.50 21.98 -5.43
CA ALA A 24 9.17 22.56 -5.35
C ALA A 24 9.21 24.10 -5.32
N LEU A 25 10.17 24.70 -4.58
CA LEU A 25 10.36 26.16 -4.58
C LEU A 25 10.76 26.68 -5.97
N GLU A 26 11.59 25.96 -6.70
CA GLU A 26 11.98 26.34 -8.06
C GLU A 26 10.80 26.26 -9.03
N ILE A 27 9.97 25.23 -8.93
CA ILE A 27 8.72 25.13 -9.72
C ILE A 27 7.78 26.29 -9.40
N VAL A 28 7.63 26.66 -8.12
CA VAL A 28 6.81 27.81 -7.70
C VAL A 28 7.29 29.11 -8.36
N LYS A 29 8.61 29.35 -8.41
CA LYS A 29 9.18 30.50 -9.12
C LYS A 29 8.85 30.47 -10.61
N ILE A 30 9.04 29.33 -11.29
CA ILE A 30 8.72 29.19 -12.72
C ILE A 30 7.23 29.52 -12.98
N LEU A 31 6.32 29.01 -12.15
CA LEU A 31 4.88 29.28 -12.28
C LEU A 31 4.55 30.77 -12.11
N ASN A 32 5.15 31.43 -11.13
CA ASN A 32 4.87 32.85 -10.85
C ASN A 32 5.58 33.79 -11.85
N GLU A 33 6.88 33.59 -12.07
CA GLU A 33 7.71 34.52 -12.84
C GLU A 33 7.55 34.35 -14.35
N PHE A 34 7.52 33.11 -14.83
CA PHE A 34 7.44 32.82 -16.27
C PHE A 34 5.99 32.72 -16.76
N TYR A 35 5.15 31.96 -16.05
CA TYR A 35 3.75 31.76 -16.45
C TYR A 35 2.77 32.80 -15.87
N LYS A 36 3.24 33.70 -15.00
CA LYS A 36 2.41 34.75 -14.38
C LYS A 36 1.17 34.19 -13.66
N ILE A 37 1.27 32.97 -13.12
CA ILE A 37 0.19 32.34 -12.37
C ILE A 37 0.21 32.86 -10.93
N GLU A 38 -0.91 33.43 -10.50
CA GLU A 38 -1.11 33.81 -9.12
C GLU A 38 -1.29 32.55 -8.24
N LEU A 39 -0.45 32.41 -7.22
CA LEU A 39 -0.45 31.25 -6.33
C LEU A 39 -1.05 31.64 -4.98
N ILE A 40 -2.26 31.16 -4.72
CA ILE A 40 -2.98 31.43 -3.48
C ILE A 40 -2.66 30.34 -2.45
N LYS A 41 -2.17 30.76 -1.28
CA LYS A 41 -1.87 29.83 -0.18
C LYS A 41 -3.18 29.23 0.37
N LYS A 42 -3.22 27.91 0.53
CA LYS A 42 -4.39 27.24 1.14
C LYS A 42 -4.47 27.58 2.63
N ASN A 43 -5.61 28.15 3.05
CA ASN A 43 -5.86 28.54 4.44
C ASN A 43 -5.90 27.35 5.42
N LYS A 44 -6.32 26.16 4.96
CA LYS A 44 -6.45 24.94 5.79
C LYS A 44 -5.57 23.80 5.26
N TRP A 45 -4.26 24.02 5.20
CA TRP A 45 -3.31 22.96 4.82
C TRP A 45 -2.92 22.11 6.04
N ASN A 46 -3.13 20.80 5.96
CA ASN A 46 -2.64 19.85 6.97
C ASN A 46 -1.32 19.22 6.50
N ALA A 47 -0.20 19.75 7.01
CA ALA A 47 1.13 19.23 6.70
C ALA A 47 1.46 17.91 7.42
N ILE A 48 0.68 17.52 8.44
CA ILE A 48 1.02 16.41 9.32
C ILE A 48 0.27 15.15 8.89
N ARG A 49 1.00 14.20 8.32
CA ARG A 49 0.50 12.85 8.08
C ARG A 49 0.68 11.99 9.33
N ARG A 50 -0.44 11.58 9.95
CA ARG A 50 -0.42 10.56 11.02
C ARG A 50 -0.06 9.19 10.44
N SER A 51 1.05 8.58 10.87
CA SER A 51 1.42 7.21 10.48
C SER A 51 0.46 6.17 11.09
N ILE A 52 0.49 4.94 10.56
CA ILE A 52 -0.04 3.77 11.27
C ILE A 52 0.89 3.54 12.48
N PRO A 53 0.35 3.33 13.71
CA PRO A 53 1.15 2.89 14.85
C PRO A 53 1.88 1.59 14.51
N LYS A 54 3.21 1.59 14.63
CA LYS A 54 4.06 0.46 14.23
C LYS A 54 4.31 -0.42 15.44
N PHE A 55 3.77 -1.63 15.47
CA PHE A 55 3.83 -2.51 16.64
C PHE A 55 5.28 -2.75 17.11
N ARG A 56 6.20 -2.90 16.15
CA ARG A 56 7.64 -3.08 16.37
C ARG A 56 8.36 -1.91 17.06
N ASN A 57 7.78 -0.71 17.08
CA ASN A 57 8.38 0.48 17.68
C ASN A 57 7.84 0.78 19.08
N LEU A 58 6.88 -0.01 19.57
CA LEU A 58 6.20 0.22 20.84
C LEU A 58 6.79 -0.68 21.93
N ASN A 59 6.71 -0.20 23.18
CA ASN A 59 7.00 -1.01 24.36
C ASN A 59 5.79 -1.91 24.73
N ASP A 60 5.96 -2.79 25.71
CA ASP A 60 4.93 -3.79 26.03
C ASP A 60 3.66 -3.19 26.62
N ASP A 61 3.75 -2.13 27.42
CA ASP A 61 2.56 -1.42 27.95
C ASP A 61 1.74 -0.80 26.82
N GLN A 62 2.40 -0.12 25.88
CA GLN A 62 1.77 0.46 24.69
C GLN A 62 1.18 -0.62 23.78
N ARG A 63 1.86 -1.75 23.61
CA ARG A 63 1.33 -2.90 22.85
C ARG A 63 0.08 -3.45 23.51
N ASN A 64 0.11 -3.68 24.82
CA ASN A 64 -1.03 -4.15 25.59
C ASN A 64 -2.22 -3.20 25.49
N GLU A 65 -1.99 -1.89 25.55
CA GLU A 65 -3.05 -0.90 25.36
C GLU A 65 -3.65 -0.96 23.95
N LEU A 66 -2.82 -1.08 22.91
CA LEU A 66 -3.31 -1.24 21.54
C LEU A 66 -4.10 -2.53 21.36
N ILE A 67 -3.64 -3.64 21.95
CA ILE A 67 -4.31 -4.94 21.89
C ILE A 67 -5.68 -4.87 22.60
N ARG A 68 -5.77 -4.17 23.74
CA ARG A 68 -7.05 -3.94 24.43
C ARG A 68 -8.05 -3.15 23.57
N LYS A 69 -7.56 -2.18 22.77
CA LYS A 69 -8.41 -1.36 21.89
C LYS A 69 -8.79 -2.08 20.59
N ASP A 70 -7.86 -2.83 20.02
CA ASP A 70 -8.07 -3.64 18.82
C ASP A 70 -7.25 -4.95 18.95
N PRO A 71 -7.92 -6.09 19.22
CA PRO A 71 -7.26 -7.39 19.35
C PRO A 71 -6.43 -7.81 18.12
N ASN A 72 -6.69 -7.23 16.94
CA ASN A 72 -5.89 -7.49 15.74
C ASN A 72 -4.44 -7.01 15.87
N TYR A 73 -4.12 -6.14 16.83
CA TYR A 73 -2.72 -5.81 17.16
C TYR A 73 -1.97 -7.01 17.76
N GLY A 74 -2.68 -7.95 18.41
CA GLY A 74 -2.10 -9.15 19.00
C GLY A 74 -1.81 -10.26 17.99
N VAL A 75 -2.31 -10.14 16.76
CA VAL A 75 -2.10 -11.13 15.70
C VAL A 75 -0.95 -10.71 14.81
N ILE A 76 0.22 -11.35 14.95
CA ILE A 76 1.39 -11.03 14.13
C ILE A 76 1.29 -11.72 12.76
N VAL A 77 1.29 -10.92 11.69
CA VAL A 77 1.25 -11.39 10.30
C VAL A 77 2.65 -11.54 9.70
N CYS A 78 3.57 -10.62 10.03
CA CYS A 78 4.96 -10.70 9.57
C CYS A 78 5.90 -10.76 10.78
N LYS A 79 6.47 -11.94 11.05
CA LYS A 79 7.41 -12.15 12.16
C LYS A 79 8.70 -11.33 12.02
N HIS A 80 9.34 -11.35 10.85
CA HIS A 80 10.64 -10.70 10.64
C HIS A 80 10.64 -9.19 10.85
N ILE A 81 9.54 -8.52 10.47
CA ILE A 81 9.40 -7.06 10.61
C ILE A 81 8.53 -6.71 11.82
N LEU A 82 7.93 -7.72 12.46
CA LEU A 82 6.99 -7.60 13.57
C LEU A 82 5.80 -6.67 13.22
N VAL A 83 5.06 -7.07 12.19
CA VAL A 83 3.85 -6.36 11.70
C VAL A 83 2.60 -7.14 12.10
N SER A 84 1.68 -6.46 12.78
CA SER A 84 0.40 -6.98 13.23
C SER A 84 -0.69 -6.98 12.14
N LYS A 85 -1.77 -7.75 12.34
CA LYS A 85 -2.95 -7.79 11.47
C LYS A 85 -3.63 -6.42 11.43
N ALA A 86 -3.70 -5.73 12.57
CA ALA A 86 -4.21 -4.35 12.63
C ALA A 86 -3.46 -3.43 11.67
N GLU A 87 -2.12 -3.44 11.66
CA GLU A 87 -1.33 -2.62 10.72
C GLU A 87 -1.65 -2.90 9.25
N ILE A 88 -1.87 -4.17 8.89
CA ILE A 88 -2.29 -4.56 7.54
C ILE A 88 -3.69 -4.00 7.22
N ILE A 89 -4.66 -4.14 8.12
CA ILE A 89 -6.03 -3.60 7.95
C ILE A 89 -5.99 -2.07 7.83
N HIS A 90 -5.22 -1.38 8.68
CA HIS A 90 -5.03 0.06 8.60
C HIS A 90 -4.40 0.49 7.26
N ALA A 91 -3.46 -0.28 6.73
CA ALA A 91 -2.87 -0.02 5.43
C ALA A 91 -3.89 -0.19 4.30
N ILE A 92 -4.68 -1.26 4.33
CA ILE A 92 -5.78 -1.55 3.39
C ILE A 92 -6.78 -0.39 3.38
N ARG A 93 -7.34 -0.02 4.54
CA ARG A 93 -8.32 1.08 4.66
C ARG A 93 -7.78 2.41 4.12
N ARG A 94 -6.50 2.71 4.37
CA ARG A 94 -5.85 3.93 3.86
C ARG A 94 -5.58 3.89 2.35
N ILE A 95 -5.37 2.71 1.76
CA ILE A 95 -5.26 2.56 0.30
C ILE A 95 -6.63 2.82 -0.33
N ASP A 96 -7.67 2.22 0.24
CA ASP A 96 -9.04 2.34 -0.25
C ASP A 96 -9.55 3.79 -0.21
N MET A 97 -9.31 4.46 0.92
CA MET A 97 -9.70 5.87 1.14
C MET A 97 -9.17 6.85 0.10
N ILE A 98 -8.00 6.56 -0.50
CA ILE A 98 -7.41 7.42 -1.54
C ILE A 98 -7.75 6.94 -2.96
N GLY A 99 -8.68 6.00 -3.11
CA GLY A 99 -9.09 5.43 -4.39
C GLY A 99 -8.01 4.61 -5.10
N ALA A 100 -6.96 4.21 -4.39
CA ALA A 100 -5.89 3.41 -4.96
C ALA A 100 -6.25 1.92 -4.92
N ARG A 101 -5.68 1.13 -5.85
CA ARG A 101 -5.88 -0.33 -5.86
C ARG A 101 -5.18 -0.97 -4.66
N ILE A 102 -5.91 -1.81 -3.94
CA ILE A 102 -5.36 -2.61 -2.83
C ILE A 102 -4.54 -3.76 -3.41
N THR A 103 -3.25 -3.79 -3.07
CA THR A 103 -2.28 -4.74 -3.60
C THR A 103 -1.30 -5.14 -2.49
N ILE A 104 -0.71 -6.32 -2.60
CA ILE A 104 0.31 -6.79 -1.65
C ILE A 104 1.49 -5.83 -1.61
N ARG A 105 1.96 -5.34 -2.78
CA ARG A 105 3.03 -4.35 -2.86
C ARG A 105 2.63 -3.01 -2.23
N GLY A 106 1.37 -2.60 -2.38
CA GLY A 106 0.83 -1.41 -1.73
C GLY A 106 0.85 -1.49 -0.19
N ILE A 107 0.62 -2.69 0.35
CA ILE A 107 0.75 -2.99 1.78
C ILE A 107 2.21 -3.02 2.21
N LYS A 108 3.07 -3.72 1.44
CA LYS A 108 4.53 -3.75 1.64
C LYS A 108 5.11 -2.35 1.84
N TYR A 109 4.78 -1.38 1.00
CA TYR A 109 5.31 -0.01 1.13
C TYR A 109 4.73 0.79 2.32
N ARG A 110 3.58 0.38 2.87
CA ARG A 110 2.94 1.06 4.01
C ARG A 110 3.36 0.49 5.36
N THR A 111 3.61 -0.81 5.44
CA THR A 111 3.88 -1.52 6.70
C THR A 111 5.28 -2.11 6.78
N ARG A 112 5.98 -2.23 5.65
CA ARG A 112 7.23 -3.02 5.48
C ARG A 112 7.05 -4.53 5.63
N ALA A 113 5.83 -5.04 5.74
CA ALA A 113 5.61 -6.48 5.63
C ALA A 113 6.20 -7.00 4.30
N SER A 114 6.74 -8.23 4.31
CA SER A 114 7.48 -8.84 3.19
C SER A 114 8.87 -8.25 2.89
N MET A 115 9.38 -7.33 3.72
CA MET A 115 10.75 -6.77 3.58
C MET A 115 11.77 -7.37 4.56
N GLY A 116 11.46 -8.51 5.18
CA GLY A 116 12.40 -9.26 6.01
C GLY A 116 13.29 -10.19 5.19
N THR A 117 14.20 -10.91 5.85
CA THR A 117 15.08 -11.91 5.21
C THR A 117 14.30 -12.96 4.41
N CYS A 118 13.11 -13.35 4.87
CA CYS A 118 12.22 -14.27 4.14
C CYS A 118 11.61 -13.71 2.84
N GLN A 119 11.78 -12.42 2.52
CA GLN A 119 11.22 -11.76 1.33
C GLN A 119 9.70 -11.94 1.12
N GLY A 120 8.95 -12.32 2.16
CA GLY A 120 7.50 -12.47 2.11
C GLY A 120 6.99 -13.90 1.99
N SER A 121 7.86 -14.93 1.93
CA SER A 121 7.43 -16.33 1.75
C SER A 121 6.33 -16.78 2.72
N PHE A 122 6.34 -16.27 3.96
CA PHE A 122 5.35 -16.64 4.97
C PHE A 122 4.16 -15.69 5.06
N CYS A 123 4.39 -14.38 4.94
CA CYS A 123 3.33 -13.40 5.21
C CYS A 123 2.52 -13.02 3.98
N ILE A 124 3.00 -13.26 2.75
CA ILE A 124 2.25 -12.95 1.52
C ILE A 124 0.91 -13.69 1.47
N PRO A 125 0.82 -15.01 1.72
CA PRO A 125 -0.47 -15.72 1.72
C PRO A 125 -1.44 -15.18 2.79
N LEU A 126 -0.93 -14.83 3.97
CA LEU A 126 -1.73 -14.25 5.06
C LEU A 126 -2.27 -12.86 4.69
N ILE A 127 -1.42 -12.01 4.10
CA ILE A 127 -1.83 -10.69 3.61
C ILE A 127 -2.87 -10.83 2.50
N ALA A 128 -2.67 -11.78 1.58
CA ALA A 128 -3.63 -12.02 0.51
C ALA A 128 -4.98 -12.45 1.06
N LYS A 129 -5.02 -13.35 2.04
CA LYS A 129 -6.25 -13.73 2.75
C LYS A 129 -6.95 -12.52 3.36
N ILE A 130 -6.22 -11.63 4.04
CA ILE A 130 -6.81 -10.41 4.64
C ILE A 130 -7.37 -9.47 3.55
N ILE A 131 -6.68 -9.32 2.41
CA ILE A 131 -7.20 -8.51 1.29
C ILE A 131 -8.46 -9.14 0.70
N SER A 132 -8.44 -10.45 0.47
CA SER A 132 -9.55 -11.24 -0.07
C SER A 132 -10.79 -11.09 0.80
N GLU A 133 -10.66 -11.29 2.12
CA GLU A 133 -11.72 -11.09 3.10
C GLU A 133 -12.24 -9.64 3.10
N TYR A 134 -11.34 -8.64 3.03
CA TYR A 134 -11.74 -7.24 3.01
C TYR A 134 -12.48 -6.83 1.73
N LYS A 135 -12.11 -7.39 0.58
CA LYS A 135 -12.70 -7.05 -0.72
C LYS A 135 -13.85 -7.97 -1.15
N GLY A 136 -14.08 -9.08 -0.46
CA GLY A 136 -15.05 -10.09 -0.89
C GLY A 136 -14.69 -10.71 -2.25
N ILE A 137 -13.40 -10.87 -2.54
CA ILE A 137 -12.90 -11.48 -3.79
C ILE A 137 -12.18 -12.78 -3.50
N ASP A 138 -12.10 -13.66 -4.49
CA ASP A 138 -11.31 -14.87 -4.37
C ASP A 138 -9.83 -14.56 -4.09
N ILE A 139 -9.20 -15.37 -3.23
CA ILE A 139 -7.80 -15.14 -2.84
C ILE A 139 -6.84 -15.11 -4.03
N HIS A 140 -7.09 -15.92 -5.05
CA HIS A 140 -6.25 -15.97 -6.26
C HIS A 140 -6.29 -14.68 -7.08
N LYS A 141 -7.41 -13.93 -7.03
CA LYS A 141 -7.59 -12.63 -7.72
C LYS A 141 -6.96 -11.46 -6.97
N VAL A 142 -6.42 -11.69 -5.77
CA VAL A 142 -5.69 -10.65 -5.05
C VAL A 142 -4.48 -10.24 -5.86
N ARG A 143 -4.26 -8.93 -6.00
CA ARG A 143 -3.18 -8.40 -6.82
C ARG A 143 -1.87 -8.29 -6.06
N PHE A 144 -0.79 -8.74 -6.69
CA PHE A 144 0.55 -8.60 -6.15
C PHE A 144 1.05 -7.15 -6.26
N GLY A 145 0.90 -6.51 -7.42
CA GLY A 145 1.40 -5.15 -7.67
C GLY A 145 0.55 -4.38 -8.68
N SER A 146 1.20 -3.60 -9.55
CA SER A 146 0.55 -2.92 -10.67
C SER A 146 0.23 -3.89 -11.81
N GLY A 147 -0.63 -3.46 -12.74
CA GLY A 147 -1.08 -4.29 -13.87
C GLY A 147 -2.00 -5.43 -13.44
N SER A 148 -2.20 -6.42 -14.31
CA SER A 148 -3.01 -7.64 -14.12
C SER A 148 -2.31 -8.74 -13.30
N SER A 149 -1.35 -8.38 -12.44
CA SER A 149 -0.59 -9.35 -11.64
C SER A 149 -1.41 -9.87 -10.45
N GLU A 150 -2.19 -10.92 -10.69
CA GLU A 150 -2.90 -11.69 -9.65
C GLU A 150 -1.95 -12.72 -9.00
N ILE A 151 -2.22 -13.13 -7.76
CA ILE A 151 -1.33 -14.05 -7.03
C ILE A 151 -1.53 -15.52 -7.38
N GLY A 152 -2.64 -15.87 -8.02
CA GLY A 152 -2.95 -17.25 -8.38
C GLY A 152 -3.83 -17.33 -9.61
N ILE A 153 -3.96 -18.55 -10.14
CA ILE A 153 -4.70 -18.85 -11.38
C ILE A 153 -6.11 -19.39 -11.15
N GLY A 154 -6.56 -19.43 -9.89
CA GLY A 154 -7.85 -20.03 -9.51
C GLY A 154 -7.77 -21.52 -9.18
N PRO A 155 -8.92 -22.16 -8.94
CA PRO A 155 -8.98 -23.60 -8.75
C PRO A 155 -8.48 -24.32 -10.01
N ILE A 156 -7.48 -25.18 -9.88
CA ILE A 156 -6.88 -25.91 -11.02
C ILE A 156 -7.76 -27.09 -11.46
N TYR A 157 -8.59 -27.63 -10.58
CA TYR A 157 -9.49 -28.76 -10.91
C TYR A 157 -10.56 -28.40 -11.95
N THR A 158 -10.82 -27.12 -12.22
CA THR A 158 -11.69 -26.72 -13.36
C THR A 158 -11.08 -27.08 -14.72
N LEU A 159 -9.77 -27.40 -14.79
CA LEU A 159 -9.14 -27.98 -15.98
C LEU A 159 -9.54 -29.44 -16.20
N VAL A 160 -9.91 -30.16 -15.13
CA VAL A 160 -10.40 -31.55 -15.20
C VAL A 160 -11.86 -31.59 -15.68
N GLU A 161 -12.66 -30.59 -15.31
CA GLU A 161 -14.08 -30.50 -15.69
C GLU A 161 -14.32 -30.24 -17.19
N LYS A 162 -13.32 -29.69 -17.92
CA LYS A 162 -13.43 -29.57 -19.40
C LYS A 162 -13.36 -30.91 -20.14
N GLY A 163 -13.21 -32.03 -19.44
CA GLY A 163 -13.28 -33.39 -19.99
C GLY A 163 -14.14 -34.36 -19.19
N GLY A 164 -14.94 -33.90 -18.23
CA GLY A 164 -15.70 -34.78 -17.35
C GLY A 164 -17.00 -34.15 -16.87
N SER A 165 -18.12 -34.78 -17.25
CA SER A 165 -19.48 -34.46 -16.85
C SER A 165 -19.64 -34.14 -15.36
N ASN A 166 -20.36 -33.04 -15.08
CA ASN A 166 -21.09 -32.69 -13.86
C ASN A 166 -20.79 -33.54 -12.62
N GLY A 167 -19.97 -33.00 -11.72
CA GLY A 167 -19.86 -33.47 -10.35
C GLY A 167 -19.78 -32.30 -9.39
N SER A 168 -20.93 -31.76 -8.96
CA SER A 168 -20.99 -30.91 -7.78
C SER A 168 -20.31 -31.60 -6.61
N ARG A 169 -19.45 -30.92 -5.84
CA ARG A 169 -19.12 -31.33 -4.48
C ARG A 169 -18.55 -30.16 -3.66
N THR A 170 -19.38 -29.77 -2.68
CA THR A 170 -19.09 -29.37 -1.27
C THR A 170 -17.84 -28.55 -0.98
#